data_AF-A0A532BV62-F1
#
_entry.id   AF-A0A532BV62-F1
#
_cell.length_a   1.000
_cell.length_b   1.000
_cell.length_c   1.000
_cell.angle_alpha   90.00
_cell.angle_beta   90.00
_cell.angle_gamma   90.00
#
_symmetry.space_group_name_H-M   'P 1'
#
loop_
_entity.id
_entity.type
_entity.pdbx_description
1 polymer ?
#
loop_
_entity_poly.entity_id
_entity_poly.type
_entity_poly.pdbx_seq_one_letter_code
_entity_poly.pdbx_strand_id
1 'polypeptide(L)'
;MPASVEFSADQVRLTITRTATSPFLSRHDLLLTMAGPGSCSLYVDLFPNTGYASRRNLYQAGAGVLYVVGQFDARVIDVPHCTVTLAEFRALDRFVTFLGSFDENEQKVWAYFPANQRAELPFEKR
;
A
#
# COMPACT_ATOMS: atom_id res chain seq x y z
N MET A 1 8.76 -8.63 -7.65
CA MET A 1 7.46 -8.54 -8.37
C MET A 1 6.78 -7.23 -8.01
N PRO A 2 6.71 -6.25 -8.93
CA PRO A 2 6.01 -4.98 -8.70
C PRO A 2 4.51 -5.09 -8.99
N ALA A 3 3.70 -4.33 -8.26
CA ALA A 3 2.34 -3.99 -8.64
C ALA A 3 2.15 -2.49 -8.45
N SER A 4 1.40 -1.84 -9.35
CA SER A 4 1.28 -0.38 -9.40
C SER A 4 -0.17 0.07 -9.59
N VAL A 5 -0.45 1.27 -9.11
CA VAL A 5 -1.68 2.04 -9.40
C VAL A 5 -1.31 3.49 -9.64
N GLU A 6 -2.08 4.16 -10.49
CA GLU A 6 -1.94 5.58 -10.79
C GLU A 6 -3.26 6.31 -10.51
N PHE A 7 -3.18 7.44 -9.84
CA PHE A 7 -4.30 8.35 -9.58
C PHE A 7 -4.07 9.62 -10.39
N SER A 8 -4.75 9.73 -11.53
CA SER A 8 -4.54 10.83 -12.47
C SER A 8 -4.91 12.20 -11.91
N ALA A 9 -5.87 12.27 -10.97
CA ALA A 9 -6.27 13.52 -10.33
C ALA A 9 -5.12 14.14 -9.50
N ASP A 10 -4.34 13.30 -8.83
CA ASP A 10 -3.24 13.72 -7.95
C ASP A 10 -1.86 13.57 -8.63
N GLN A 11 -1.83 13.15 -9.90
CA GLN A 11 -0.62 12.83 -10.67
C GLN A 11 0.37 11.95 -9.90
N VAL A 12 -0.15 10.97 -9.16
CA VAL A 12 0.65 10.10 -8.30
C VAL A 12 0.55 8.65 -8.74
N ARG A 13 1.70 7.98 -8.78
CA ARG A 13 1.82 6.55 -9.01
C ARG A 13 2.43 5.90 -7.78
N LEU A 14 1.72 4.91 -7.25
CA LEU A 14 2.22 4.06 -6.17
C LEU A 14 2.60 2.70 -6.74
N THR A 15 3.75 2.18 -6.32
CA THR A 15 4.22 0.85 -6.66
C THR A 15 4.66 0.12 -5.40
N ILE A 16 4.16 -1.09 -5.18
CA ILE A 16 4.68 -1.97 -4.12
C ILE A 16 5.38 -3.14 -4.76
N THR A 17 6.68 -3.25 -4.49
CA THR A 17 7.53 -4.33 -4.99
C THR A 17 7.74 -5.37 -3.90
N ARG A 18 7.49 -6.63 -4.26
CA ARG A 18 7.75 -7.81 -3.45
C ARG A 18 9.05 -8.49 -3.84
N THR A 19 9.90 -8.77 -2.87
CA THR A 19 11.13 -9.54 -3.07
C THR A 19 11.10 -10.76 -2.16
N ALA A 20 11.14 -11.96 -2.74
CA ALA A 20 11.17 -13.19 -1.95
C ALA A 20 12.49 -13.29 -1.17
N THR A 21 12.40 -13.54 0.13
CA THR A 21 13.56 -13.65 1.03
C THR A 21 13.81 -15.07 1.53
N SER A 22 12.94 -16.01 1.17
CA SER A 22 13.09 -17.43 1.48
C SER A 22 12.69 -18.29 0.28
N PRO A 23 13.42 -19.37 -0.04
CA PRO A 23 13.04 -20.29 -1.10
C PRO A 23 11.89 -21.24 -0.70
N PHE A 24 11.61 -21.39 0.59
CA PHE A 24 10.64 -22.38 1.09
C PHE A 24 9.44 -21.74 1.80
N LEU A 25 9.64 -20.58 2.44
CA LEU A 25 8.59 -19.89 3.17
C LEU A 25 8.06 -18.73 2.33
N SER A 26 6.75 -18.48 2.44
CA SER A 26 6.14 -17.27 1.85
C SER A 26 6.54 -16.04 2.67
N ARG A 27 7.80 -15.61 2.50
CA ARG A 27 8.41 -14.44 3.13
C ARG A 27 8.90 -13.49 2.06
N HIS A 28 8.48 -12.24 2.17
CA HIS A 28 8.83 -11.21 1.20
C HIS A 28 9.12 -9.89 1.89
N ASP A 29 10.18 -9.22 1.45
CA ASP A 29 10.38 -7.81 1.73
C ASP A 29 9.48 -7.00 0.80
N LEU A 30 8.98 -5.88 1.31
CA LEU A 30 8.05 -4.99 0.62
C LEU A 30 8.66 -3.60 0.53
N LEU A 31 8.85 -3.12 -0.70
CA LEU A 31 9.29 -1.76 -0.96
C LEU A 31 8.12 -0.97 -1.57
N LEU A 32 7.71 0.10 -0.90
CA LEU A 32 6.82 1.10 -1.47
C LEU A 32 7.64 2.13 -2.23
N THR A 33 7.26 2.41 -3.46
CA THR A 33 7.77 3.53 -4.25
C THR A 33 6.62 4.45 -4.62
N MET A 34 6.79 5.74 -4.41
CA MET A 34 5.86 6.78 -4.83
C MET A 34 6.55 7.68 -5.86
N ALA A 35 5.89 7.89 -7.00
CA ALA A 35 6.25 8.92 -7.95
C ALA A 35 5.09 9.92 -8.00
N GLY A 36 5.36 11.19 -7.72
CA GLY A 36 4.38 12.25 -7.62
C GLY A 36 4.68 13.42 -8.58
N PRO A 37 3.90 14.50 -8.49
CA PRO A 37 4.12 15.70 -9.30
C PRO A 37 5.48 16.35 -9.02
N GLY A 38 5.96 17.15 -9.98
CA GLY A 38 7.18 17.94 -9.80
C GLY A 38 8.46 17.13 -9.60
N SER A 39 8.56 15.95 -10.23
CA SER A 39 9.70 15.02 -10.08
C SER A 39 9.87 14.45 -8.67
N CYS A 40 8.84 14.53 -7.82
CA CYS A 40 8.82 13.87 -6.52
C CYS A 40 8.95 12.35 -6.71
N SER A 41 9.93 11.74 -6.05
CA SER A 41 10.10 10.29 -6.02
C SER A 41 10.63 9.85 -4.65
N LEU A 42 9.93 8.92 -4.01
CA LEU A 42 10.27 8.40 -2.69
C LEU A 42 10.19 6.89 -2.67
N TYR A 43 10.92 6.30 -1.73
CA TYR A 43 10.83 4.89 -1.43
C TYR A 43 10.91 4.65 0.08
N VAL A 44 10.18 3.66 0.57
CA VAL A 44 10.22 3.25 1.98
C VAL A 44 9.93 1.75 2.09
N ASP A 45 10.64 1.09 3.01
CA ASP A 45 10.33 -0.29 3.36
C ASP A 45 9.00 -0.36 4.13
N LEU A 46 8.13 -1.28 3.73
CA LEU A 46 6.95 -1.63 4.50
C LEU A 46 7.27 -2.80 5.42
N PHE A 47 6.43 -3.02 6.43
CA PHE A 47 6.53 -4.22 7.24
C PHE A 47 6.53 -5.45 6.32
N PRO A 48 7.46 -6.42 6.49
CA PRO A 48 7.61 -7.53 5.58
C PRO A 48 6.39 -8.45 5.62
N ASN A 49 6.16 -9.18 4.53
CA ASN A 49 5.17 -10.24 4.52
C ASN A 49 5.72 -11.46 5.27
N THR A 50 5.16 -11.75 6.45
CA THR A 50 5.45 -12.93 7.26
C THR A 50 4.18 -13.79 7.40
N GLY A 51 3.96 -14.74 6.49
CA GLY A 51 2.89 -15.73 6.63
C GLY A 51 1.47 -15.18 6.41
N TYR A 52 1.14 -14.86 5.15
CA TYR A 52 -0.17 -14.39 4.66
C TYR A 52 -0.53 -12.93 5.01
N ALA A 53 0.38 -12.16 5.61
CA ALA A 53 0.20 -10.74 5.90
C ALA A 53 0.58 -9.82 4.70
N SER A 54 0.28 -10.25 3.47
CA SER A 54 0.69 -9.56 2.24
C SER A 54 -0.11 -8.30 1.93
N ARG A 55 -1.39 -8.28 2.30
CA ARG A 55 -2.31 -7.23 1.85
C ARG A 55 -1.89 -5.85 2.33
N ARG A 56 -1.90 -4.87 1.43
CA ARG A 56 -1.78 -3.45 1.76
C ARG A 56 -3.00 -2.73 1.22
N ASN A 57 -3.86 -2.26 2.13
CA ASN A 57 -5.01 -1.46 1.78
C ASN A 57 -4.58 -0.02 1.53
N LEU A 58 -5.23 0.62 0.57
CA LEU A 58 -4.96 1.98 0.18
C LEU A 58 -6.21 2.84 0.42
N TYR A 59 -6.02 3.97 1.09
CA TYR A 59 -7.10 4.90 1.43
C TYR A 59 -6.72 6.34 1.06
N GLN A 60 -7.74 7.14 0.77
CA GLN A 60 -7.67 8.60 0.74
C GLN A 60 -8.16 9.17 2.07
N ALA A 61 -7.37 10.01 2.74
CA ALA A 61 -7.77 10.63 4.02
C ALA A 61 -8.06 12.13 3.93
N GLY A 62 -7.61 12.77 2.85
CA GLY A 62 -7.81 14.19 2.57
C GLY A 62 -7.25 14.52 1.20
N ALA A 63 -7.34 15.77 0.77
CA ALA A 63 -6.77 16.20 -0.51
C ALA A 63 -5.25 15.95 -0.51
N GLY A 64 -4.77 15.13 -1.45
CA GLY A 64 -3.34 14.81 -1.59
C GLY A 64 -2.73 13.93 -0.47
N VAL A 65 -3.54 13.35 0.42
CA VAL A 65 -3.06 12.46 1.49
C VAL A 65 -3.56 11.04 1.28
N LEU A 66 -2.61 10.11 1.15
CA LEU A 66 -2.87 8.68 0.95
C LEU A 66 -2.34 7.86 2.12
N TYR A 67 -3.10 6.84 2.53
CA TYR A 67 -2.66 5.88 3.54
C TYR A 67 -2.44 4.51 2.91
N VAL A 68 -1.24 3.95 3.09
CA VAL A 68 -0.95 2.54 2.79
C VAL A 68 -0.94 1.79 4.11
N VAL A 69 -1.96 0.98 4.35
CA VAL A 69 -2.18 0.30 5.64
C VAL A 69 -1.95 -1.19 5.45
N GLY A 70 -1.04 -1.74 6.26
CA GLY A 70 -0.85 -3.18 6.42
C GLY A 70 -1.40 -3.66 7.76
N GLN A 71 -1.16 -4.93 8.06
CA GLN A 71 -1.60 -5.54 9.32
C GLN A 71 -0.84 -4.99 10.54
N PHE A 72 0.41 -4.58 10.37
CA PHE A 72 1.31 -4.18 11.48
C PHE A 72 1.85 -2.76 11.36
N ASP A 73 1.70 -2.11 10.20
CA ASP A 73 2.16 -0.75 9.94
C ASP A 73 1.15 0.04 9.10
N ALA A 74 1.21 1.36 9.23
CA ALA A 74 0.53 2.29 8.35
C ALA A 74 1.51 3.37 7.87
N ARG A 75 1.56 3.60 6.57
CA ARG A 75 2.33 4.69 5.96
C ARG A 75 1.39 5.80 5.53
N VAL A 76 1.71 7.02 5.94
CA VAL A 76 1.04 8.24 5.48
C VAL A 76 1.90 8.86 4.40
N ILE A 77 1.31 9.05 3.22
CA ILE A 77 1.93 9.69 2.06
C ILE A 77 1.29 11.07 1.92
N ASP A 78 2.10 12.10 2.11
CA ASP A 78 1.73 13.49 1.81
C ASP A 78 2.29 13.82 0.42
N VAL A 79 1.41 13.80 -0.59
CA VAL A 79 1.77 14.02 -1.99
C VAL A 79 2.24 15.45 -2.23
N PRO A 80 1.52 16.51 -1.76
CA PRO A 80 1.98 17.89 -1.91
C PRO A 80 3.38 18.17 -1.35
N HIS A 81 3.71 17.58 -0.20
CA HIS A 81 5.01 17.80 0.44
C HIS A 81 6.07 16.77 0.05
N CYS A 82 5.72 15.78 -0.78
CA CYS A 82 6.61 14.70 -1.14
C CYS A 82 7.22 14.03 0.11
N THR A 83 6.39 13.53 1.02
CA THR A 83 6.88 12.80 2.20
C THR A 83 6.12 11.50 2.45
N VAL A 84 6.80 10.54 3.08
CA VAL A 84 6.19 9.32 3.61
C VAL A 84 6.62 9.11 5.05
N THR A 85 5.66 8.94 5.95
CA THR A 85 5.91 8.74 7.39
C THR A 85 5.26 7.46 7.90
N LEU A 86 5.84 6.88 8.96
CA LEU A 86 5.19 5.80 9.72
C LEU A 86 4.17 6.43 10.67
N ALA A 87 2.96 5.89 10.69
CA ALA A 87 1.93 6.29 11.64
C ALA A 87 1.46 5.09 12.47
N GLU A 88 1.08 5.38 13.72
CA GLU A 88 0.34 4.43 14.54
C GLU A 88 -1.11 4.36 14.06
N PHE A 89 -1.73 3.18 14.06
CA PHE A 89 -3.11 3.00 13.58
C PHE A 89 -4.13 3.93 14.25
N ARG A 90 -3.95 4.19 15.55
CA ARG A 90 -4.83 5.09 16.33
C ARG A 90 -4.76 6.55 15.90
N ALA A 91 -3.69 6.94 15.19
CA ALA A 91 -3.45 8.31 14.74
C ALA A 91 -3.98 8.56 13.32
N LEU A 92 -4.47 7.52 12.63
CA LEU A 92 -5.09 7.67 11.30
C LEU A 92 -6.46 8.34 11.42
N ASP A 93 -6.78 9.18 10.44
CA ASP A 93 -8.14 9.72 10.32
C ASP A 93 -9.15 8.57 10.18
N ARG A 94 -10.35 8.77 10.73
CA ARG A 94 -11.47 7.84 10.63
C ARG A 94 -12.33 8.10 9.40
N PHE A 95 -12.30 9.32 8.84
CA PHE A 95 -13.05 9.71 7.66
C PHE A 95 -12.22 9.53 6.40
N VAL A 96 -11.97 8.27 6.04
CA VAL A 96 -11.17 7.90 4.87
C VAL A 96 -12.01 7.18 3.82
N THR A 97 -11.60 7.28 2.56
CA THR A 97 -12.21 6.54 1.44
C THR A 97 -11.30 5.40 1.03
N PHE A 98 -11.79 4.17 1.06
CA PHE A 98 -11.06 3.01 0.55
C PHE A 98 -10.94 3.07 -0.97
N LEU A 99 -9.71 3.01 -1.49
CA LEU A 99 -9.40 3.09 -2.92
C LEU A 99 -9.17 1.71 -3.55
N GLY A 100 -8.67 0.76 -2.75
CA GLY A 100 -8.33 -0.58 -3.20
C GLY A 100 -7.25 -1.22 -2.34
N SER A 101 -6.72 -2.34 -2.80
CA SER A 101 -5.69 -3.09 -2.08
C SER A 101 -4.65 -3.67 -3.02
N PHE A 102 -3.38 -3.63 -2.61
CA PHE A 102 -2.36 -4.51 -3.17
C PHE A 102 -2.44 -5.85 -2.46
N ASP A 103 -2.68 -6.91 -3.22
CA ASP A 103 -2.85 -8.24 -2.66
C ASP A 103 -2.46 -9.34 -3.68
N GLU A 104 -2.49 -10.59 -3.23
CA GLU A 104 -2.50 -11.73 -4.14
C GLU A 104 -3.91 -12.02 -4.65
N ASN A 105 -4.03 -12.48 -5.90
CA ASN A 105 -5.23 -13.19 -6.35
C ASN A 105 -5.18 -14.67 -5.94
N GLU A 106 -6.22 -15.42 -6.32
CA GLU A 106 -6.33 -16.86 -6.07
C GLU A 106 -5.16 -17.65 -6.69
N GLN A 107 -4.59 -17.15 -7.79
CA GLN A 107 -3.45 -17.71 -8.49
C GLN A 107 -2.10 -17.23 -7.93
N LYS A 108 -2.06 -16.58 -6.75
CA LYS A 108 -0.85 -16.06 -6.09
C LYS A 108 -0.10 -14.99 -6.86
N VAL A 109 -0.78 -14.33 -7.80
CA VAL A 109 -0.24 -13.19 -8.54
C VAL A 109 -0.44 -11.93 -7.71
N TRP A 110 0.66 -11.21 -7.45
CA TRP A 110 0.64 -9.90 -6.80
C TRP A 110 0.13 -8.83 -7.75
N ALA A 111 -0.94 -8.13 -7.36
CA ALA A 111 -1.56 -7.09 -8.17
C ALA A 111 -2.24 -6.03 -7.29
N TYR A 112 -2.60 -4.91 -7.91
CA TYR A 112 -3.51 -3.94 -7.32
C TYR A 112 -4.95 -4.28 -7.72
N PHE A 113 -5.85 -4.27 -6.74
CA PHE A 113 -7.28 -4.44 -6.93
C PHE A 113 -8.01 -3.16 -6.52
N PRO A 114 -8.67 -2.44 -7.44
CA PRO A 114 -9.44 -1.25 -7.10
C PRO A 114 -10.69 -1.60 -6.28
N ALA A 115 -11.19 -0.64 -5.50
CA ALA A 115 -12.33 -0.82 -4.61
C ALA A 115 -13.62 -1.30 -5.31
N ASN A 116 -13.80 -0.97 -6.59
CA ASN A 116 -14.94 -1.43 -7.38
C ASN A 116 -14.85 -2.91 -7.81
N GLN A 117 -13.65 -3.51 -7.76
CA GLN A 117 -13.42 -4.92 -8.09
C GLN A 117 -13.32 -5.80 -6.84
N ARG A 118 -12.73 -5.27 -5.76
CA ARG A 118 -12.57 -5.98 -4.50
C ARG A 118 -12.88 -5.02 -3.36
N ALA A 119 -13.90 -5.37 -2.57
CA ALA A 119 -14.26 -4.62 -1.37
C ALA A 119 -13.12 -4.64 -0.34
N GLU A 120 -13.17 -3.68 0.58
CA GLU A 120 -12.28 -3.69 1.73
C GLU A 120 -12.47 -4.98 2.53
N LEU A 121 -11.35 -5.58 2.93
CA LEU A 121 -11.33 -6.79 3.71
C LEU A 121 -10.56 -6.54 5.02
N PRO A 122 -11.05 -7.06 6.15
CA PRO A 122 -10.35 -6.95 7.41
C PRO A 122 -8.98 -7.65 7.35
N PHE A 123 -8.02 -7.14 8.14
CA PHE A 123 -6.69 -7.76 8.28
C PHE A 123 -6.71 -9.02 9.17
N GLU A 124 -7.74 -9.18 10.00
CA GLU A 124 -7.90 -10.38 10.82
C GLU A 124 -8.32 -11.58 9.97
N LYS A 125 -7.72 -12.74 10.27
CA LYS A 125 -8.17 -14.01 9.72
C LYS A 125 -9.55 -14.33 10.30
N ARG A 126 -10.51 -14.62 9.43
CA ARG A 126 -11.63 -15.49 9.79
C ARG A 126 -11.13 -16.92 9.95
#